data_AF-A0A7S2K7Q5-F1
#
_entry.id   AF-A0A7S2K7Q5-F1
#
_cell.length_a   1.000
_cell.length_b   1.000
_cell.length_c   1.000
_cell.angle_alpha   90.00
_cell.angle_beta   90.00
_cell.angle_gamma   90.00
#
_symmetry.space_group_name_H-M   'P 1'
#
loop_
_entity.id
_entity.type
_entity.pdbx_description
1 polymer ?
#
loop_
_entity_poly.entity_id
_entity_poly.type
_entity_poly.pdbx_seq_one_letter_code
_entity_poly.pdbx_strand_id
1 'polypeptide(L)'
;CIDGDKMLSTTTTAAATAALTTTTLVPTILSNPNVQLVIQSSIYMTAANMLYIARRAHVRQMSKRKLLQIRLTREPGVSMRLYFTIVASWQLFVAVFPIAELLARMCGKVSFFYSYPNAQGLGLILEPISVQHLKMSKRAKRQIRLDWHRFSVNVGNVGRDGYRHPPSVELNLPHLDVPAKGWKHWPWRRRHAGPWQDEQEG
;
A
#
# COMPACT_ATOMS: atom_id res chain seq x y z
N CYS A 1 33.85 70.13 -16.81
CA CYS A 1 33.09 69.86 -15.58
C CYS A 1 31.92 68.97 -15.93
N ILE A 2 31.98 67.70 -15.57
CA ILE A 2 30.89 66.73 -15.75
C ILE A 2 30.50 66.32 -14.33
N ASP A 3 29.27 66.67 -13.93
CA ASP A 3 28.67 66.31 -12.65
C ASP A 3 28.39 64.81 -12.61
N GLY A 4 29.10 64.09 -11.74
CA GLY A 4 29.06 62.64 -11.62
C GLY A 4 28.64 62.16 -10.25
N ASP A 5 27.53 62.67 -9.69
CA ASP A 5 27.20 62.41 -8.27
C ASP A 5 25.72 62.16 -7.93
N LYS A 6 24.95 61.57 -8.86
CA LYS A 6 23.54 61.21 -8.58
C LYS A 6 23.14 59.86 -9.16
N MET A 7 23.67 58.75 -8.63
CA MET A 7 23.15 57.43 -9.03
C MET A 7 23.26 56.30 -7.99
N LEU A 8 23.18 56.61 -6.69
CA LEU A 8 23.40 55.59 -5.65
C LEU A 8 22.39 55.53 -4.50
N SER A 9 21.17 56.07 -4.65
CA SER A 9 20.22 56.17 -3.51
C SER A 9 18.78 55.70 -3.77
N THR A 10 18.57 54.73 -4.67
CA THR A 10 17.20 54.21 -4.93
C THR A 10 17.06 52.70 -4.79
N THR A 11 18.15 51.95 -4.65
CA THR A 11 18.11 50.46 -4.66
C THR A 11 17.98 49.85 -3.25
N THR A 12 18.27 50.60 -2.19
CA THR A 12 18.34 50.05 -0.82
C THR A 12 16.98 49.97 -0.12
N THR A 13 16.00 50.79 -0.52
CA THR A 13 14.69 50.85 0.14
C THR A 13 13.75 49.71 -0.25
N ALA A 14 13.85 49.19 -1.48
CA ALA A 14 12.98 48.10 -1.96
C ALA A 14 13.26 46.75 -1.25
N ALA A 15 14.52 46.47 -0.90
CA ALA A 15 14.90 45.23 -0.21
C ALA A 15 14.40 45.18 1.24
N ALA A 16 14.37 46.32 1.93
CA ALA A 16 13.89 46.42 3.31
C ALA A 16 12.37 46.21 3.42
N THR A 17 11.58 46.71 2.46
CA THR A 17 10.11 46.55 2.46
C THR A 17 9.67 45.12 2.13
N ALA A 18 10.41 44.41 1.26
CA ALA A 18 10.19 42.99 0.97
C ALA A 18 10.52 42.09 2.17
N ALA A 19 11.58 42.41 2.93
CA ALA A 19 11.94 41.69 4.13
C ALA A 19 10.90 41.85 5.27
N LEU A 20 10.27 43.02 5.39
CA LEU A 20 9.26 43.31 6.43
C LEU A 20 7.88 42.69 6.15
N THR A 21 7.49 42.58 4.87
CA THR A 21 6.25 41.90 4.46
C THR A 21 6.37 40.38 4.59
N THR A 22 7.56 39.82 4.35
CA THR A 22 7.80 38.39 4.50
C THR A 22 7.78 37.93 5.96
N THR A 23 8.18 38.80 6.91
CA THR A 23 8.25 38.45 8.35
C THR A 23 6.89 38.46 9.06
N THR A 24 5.88 39.18 8.55
CA THR A 24 4.54 39.27 9.16
C THR A 24 3.50 38.33 8.53
N LEU A 25 3.69 37.94 7.27
CA LEU A 25 2.78 37.01 6.58
C LEU A 25 2.96 35.56 7.02
N VAL A 26 4.19 35.12 7.30
CA VAL A 26 4.46 33.73 7.71
C VAL A 26 3.80 33.37 9.04
N PRO A 27 3.87 34.17 10.12
CA PRO A 27 3.17 33.89 11.37
C PRO A 27 1.64 33.84 11.20
N THR A 28 1.08 34.68 10.34
CA THR A 28 -0.36 34.76 10.08
C THR A 28 -0.87 33.56 9.28
N ILE A 29 -0.09 33.05 8.32
CA ILE A 29 -0.41 31.83 7.59
C ILE A 29 -0.28 30.61 8.51
N LEU A 30 0.74 30.58 9.36
CA LEU A 30 0.95 29.51 10.33
C LEU A 30 -0.07 29.53 11.48
N SER A 31 -0.70 30.64 11.81
CA SER A 31 -1.76 30.66 12.83
C SER A 31 -3.09 30.12 12.32
N ASN A 32 -3.26 29.93 11.00
CA ASN A 32 -4.46 29.35 10.43
C ASN A 32 -4.58 27.86 10.82
N PRO A 33 -5.66 27.44 11.51
CA PRO A 33 -5.80 26.08 12.01
C PRO A 33 -5.83 25.02 10.88
N ASN A 34 -6.34 25.38 9.69
CA ASN A 34 -6.34 24.48 8.55
C ASN A 34 -4.93 24.24 8.01
N VAL A 35 -4.09 25.29 7.98
CA VAL A 35 -2.68 25.19 7.58
C VAL A 35 -1.92 24.33 8.57
N GLN A 36 -2.13 24.53 9.88
CA GLN A 36 -1.54 23.70 10.92
C GLN A 36 -1.94 22.24 10.79
N LEU A 37 -3.23 21.95 10.55
CA LEU A 37 -3.71 20.59 10.34
C LEU A 37 -3.03 19.91 9.14
N VAL A 38 -2.88 20.63 8.01
CA VAL A 38 -2.19 20.12 6.82
C VAL A 38 -0.71 19.86 7.11
N ILE A 39 -0.02 20.77 7.79
CA ILE A 39 1.39 20.60 8.17
C ILE A 39 1.55 19.39 9.10
N GLN A 40 0.75 19.31 10.16
CA GLN A 40 0.79 18.20 11.13
C GLN A 40 0.49 16.87 10.45
N SER A 41 -0.52 16.82 9.58
CA SER A 41 -0.87 15.62 8.82
C SER A 41 0.26 15.21 7.87
N SER A 42 0.92 16.17 7.22
CA SER A 42 2.04 15.92 6.31
C SER A 42 3.27 15.39 7.05
N ILE A 43 3.60 15.97 8.20
CA ILE A 43 4.67 15.49 9.08
C ILE A 43 4.36 14.07 9.55
N TYR A 44 3.13 13.84 10.03
CA TYR A 44 2.67 12.52 10.47
C TYR A 44 2.79 11.48 9.35
N MET A 45 2.24 11.77 8.18
CA MET A 45 2.26 10.85 7.04
C MET A 45 3.69 10.56 6.57
N THR A 46 4.56 11.55 6.58
CA THR A 46 5.98 11.38 6.23
C THR A 46 6.68 10.46 7.24
N ALA A 47 6.50 10.71 8.54
CA ALA A 47 7.08 9.90 9.60
C ALA A 47 6.56 8.45 9.56
N ALA A 48 5.24 8.27 9.39
CA ALA A 48 4.62 6.96 9.28
C ALA A 48 5.12 6.17 8.05
N ASN A 49 5.25 6.83 6.89
CA ASN A 49 5.82 6.23 5.68
C ASN A 49 7.28 5.80 5.91
N MET A 50 8.10 6.68 6.50
CA MET A 50 9.51 6.38 6.78
C MET A 50 9.67 5.21 7.75
N LEU A 51 8.88 5.18 8.82
CA LEU A 51 8.87 4.09 9.78
C LEU A 51 8.44 2.76 9.13
N TYR A 52 7.35 2.79 8.36
CA TYR A 52 6.86 1.61 7.64
C TYR A 52 7.91 1.05 6.66
N ILE A 53 8.51 1.92 5.84
CA ILE A 53 9.53 1.52 4.85
C ILE A 53 10.79 1.01 5.55
N ALA A 54 11.27 1.69 6.60
CA ALA A 54 12.45 1.26 7.35
C ALA A 54 12.26 -0.13 7.98
N ARG A 55 11.10 -0.37 8.60
CA ARG A 55 10.74 -1.68 9.12
C ARG A 55 10.66 -2.73 8.01
N ARG A 56 10.00 -2.41 6.89
CA ARG A 56 9.86 -3.36 5.78
C ARG A 56 11.20 -3.69 5.14
N ALA A 57 12.11 -2.72 5.07
CA ALA A 57 13.49 -2.88 4.60
C ALA A 57 14.24 -3.90 5.46
N HIS A 58 14.16 -3.74 6.79
CA HIS A 58 14.76 -4.67 7.75
C HIS A 58 14.21 -6.09 7.60
N VAL A 59 12.88 -6.26 7.55
CA VAL A 59 12.24 -7.59 7.47
C VAL A 59 12.52 -8.32 6.14
N ARG A 60 12.68 -7.57 5.04
CA ARG A 60 12.90 -8.13 3.71
C ARG A 60 14.37 -8.19 3.30
N GLN A 61 15.28 -7.63 4.10
CA GLN A 61 16.69 -7.45 3.73
C GLN A 61 16.83 -6.73 2.37
N MET A 62 16.07 -5.65 2.20
CA MET A 62 16.03 -4.85 0.97
C MET A 62 16.29 -3.38 1.27
N SER A 63 16.86 -2.64 0.32
CA SER A 63 17.06 -1.20 0.49
C SER A 63 15.71 -0.44 0.51
N LYS A 64 15.66 0.63 1.31
CA LYS A 64 14.49 1.52 1.42
C LYS A 64 14.09 2.09 0.06
N ARG A 65 15.08 2.48 -0.76
CA ARG A 65 14.88 2.99 -2.14
C ARG A 65 14.17 1.97 -3.03
N LYS A 66 14.62 0.70 -3.01
CA LYS A 66 13.99 -0.36 -3.81
C LYS A 66 12.55 -0.62 -3.37
N LEU A 67 12.28 -0.58 -2.07
CA LEU A 67 10.91 -0.70 -1.56
C LEU A 67 10.01 0.47 -1.97
N LEU A 68 10.53 1.70 -1.90
CA LEU A 68 9.79 2.87 -2.36
C LEU A 68 9.53 2.80 -3.88
N GLN A 69 10.52 2.39 -4.66
CA GLN A 69 10.37 2.18 -6.10
C GLN A 69 9.26 1.17 -6.41
N ILE A 70 9.22 0.02 -5.71
CA ILE A 70 8.14 -0.97 -5.89
C ILE A 70 6.75 -0.37 -5.61
N ARG A 71 6.64 0.64 -4.73
CA ARG A 71 5.34 1.28 -4.42
C ARG A 71 4.96 2.39 -5.38
N LEU A 72 5.95 3.11 -5.92
CA LEU A 72 5.73 4.28 -6.77
C LEU A 72 5.88 3.99 -8.26
N THR A 73 6.37 2.81 -8.64
CA THR A 73 6.48 2.39 -10.04
C THR A 73 5.31 1.48 -10.38
N ARG A 74 4.57 1.86 -11.42
CA ARG A 74 3.50 1.04 -12.00
C ARG A 74 4.12 -0.17 -12.69
N GLU A 75 3.65 -1.38 -12.35
CA GLU A 75 4.05 -2.60 -13.05
C GLU A 75 3.47 -2.65 -14.48
N PRO A 76 4.16 -3.27 -15.44
CA PRO A 76 3.64 -3.48 -16.80
C PRO A 76 2.29 -4.23 -16.78
N GLY A 77 1.33 -3.79 -17.60
CA GLY A 77 -0.01 -4.40 -17.68
C GLY A 77 -1.00 -3.96 -16.60
N VAL A 78 -0.58 -3.17 -15.60
CA VAL A 78 -1.48 -2.65 -14.57
C VAL A 78 -2.22 -1.41 -15.06
N SER A 79 -3.56 -1.41 -14.99
CA SER A 79 -4.36 -0.24 -15.37
C SER A 79 -4.08 0.96 -14.44
N MET A 80 -4.20 2.19 -14.97
CA MET A 80 -3.98 3.40 -14.16
C MET A 80 -4.94 3.47 -12.96
N ARG A 81 -6.19 3.05 -13.14
CA ARG A 81 -7.18 2.98 -12.06
C ARG A 81 -6.70 2.07 -10.94
N LEU A 82 -6.28 0.84 -11.26
CA LEU A 82 -5.76 -0.10 -10.26
C LEU A 82 -4.48 0.42 -9.59
N TYR A 83 -3.58 1.04 -10.35
CA TYR A 83 -2.37 1.66 -9.81
C TYR A 83 -2.70 2.73 -8.75
N PHE A 84 -3.59 3.67 -9.06
CA PHE A 84 -4.03 4.68 -8.08
C PHE A 84 -4.76 4.04 -6.88
N THR A 85 -5.59 3.02 -7.10
CA THR A 85 -6.23 2.28 -6.01
C THR A 85 -5.20 1.62 -5.09
N ILE A 86 -4.14 1.02 -5.63
CA ILE A 86 -3.05 0.42 -4.85
C ILE A 86 -2.30 1.48 -4.05
N VAL A 87 -1.94 2.61 -4.67
CA VAL A 87 -1.23 3.71 -3.99
C VAL A 87 -2.09 4.31 -2.88
N ALA A 88 -3.38 4.58 -3.15
CA ALA A 88 -4.32 5.11 -2.16
C ALA A 88 -4.53 4.14 -0.98
N SER A 89 -4.71 2.85 -1.26
CA SER A 89 -4.88 1.82 -0.23
C SER A 89 -3.61 1.66 0.62
N TRP A 90 -2.43 1.76 -0.01
CA TRP A 90 -1.16 1.76 0.71
C TRP A 90 -1.05 2.99 1.63
N GLN A 91 -1.38 4.19 1.14
CA GLN A 91 -1.35 5.40 1.97
C GLN A 91 -2.36 5.33 3.12
N LEU A 92 -3.56 4.81 2.89
CA LEU A 92 -4.54 4.58 3.95
C LEU A 92 -4.00 3.61 5.00
N PHE A 93 -3.37 2.51 4.59
CA PHE A 93 -2.73 1.58 5.52
C PHE A 93 -1.60 2.26 6.31
N VAL A 94 -0.75 3.06 5.67
CA VAL A 94 0.34 3.78 6.35
C VAL A 94 -0.20 4.80 7.35
N ALA A 95 -1.30 5.48 7.03
CA ALA A 95 -1.95 6.43 7.93
C ALA A 95 -2.41 5.78 9.24
N VAL A 96 -2.74 4.49 9.24
CA VAL A 96 -3.13 3.75 10.45
C VAL A 96 -2.01 2.82 10.97
N PHE A 97 -0.88 2.74 10.27
CA PHE A 97 0.17 1.75 10.50
C PHE A 97 0.75 1.79 11.92
N PRO A 98 1.08 2.94 12.54
CA PRO A 98 1.63 2.97 13.89
C PRO A 98 0.70 2.29 14.93
N ILE A 99 -0.60 2.55 14.83
CA ILE A 99 -1.61 1.96 15.71
C ILE A 99 -1.82 0.48 15.35
N ALA A 100 -1.99 0.17 14.06
CA ALA A 100 -2.21 -1.20 13.59
C ALA A 100 -1.04 -2.14 13.93
N GLU A 101 0.20 -1.66 13.84
CA GLU A 101 1.40 -2.42 14.21
C GLU A 101 1.51 -2.61 15.73
N LEU A 102 1.17 -1.60 16.53
CA LEU A 102 1.13 -1.72 17.99
C LEU A 102 0.13 -2.82 18.41
N LEU A 103 -1.11 -2.75 17.90
CA LEU A 103 -2.14 -3.75 18.16
C LEU A 103 -1.72 -5.14 17.65
N ALA A 104 -1.12 -5.23 16.46
CA ALA A 104 -0.61 -6.49 15.95
C ALA A 104 0.45 -7.09 16.88
N ARG A 105 1.37 -6.26 17.39
CA ARG A 105 2.45 -6.68 18.31
C ARG A 105 1.94 -7.15 19.65
N MET A 106 0.93 -6.50 20.22
CA MET A 106 0.23 -6.97 21.41
C MET A 106 -0.34 -8.39 21.21
N CYS A 107 -0.76 -8.70 19.98
CA CYS A 107 -1.25 -10.02 19.58
C CYS A 107 -0.16 -10.99 19.10
N GLY A 108 1.13 -10.70 19.35
CA GLY A 108 2.27 -11.52 18.95
C GLY A 108 2.52 -11.57 17.44
N LYS A 109 1.99 -10.60 16.69
CA LYS A 109 2.02 -10.54 15.23
C LYS A 109 2.61 -9.23 14.74
N VAL A 110 2.77 -9.15 13.44
CA VAL A 110 3.16 -7.95 12.74
C VAL A 110 2.34 -7.76 11.47
N SER A 111 2.17 -6.53 11.02
CA SER A 111 1.30 -6.21 9.88
C SER A 111 2.10 -5.84 8.62
N PHE A 112 1.62 -6.21 7.44
CA PHE A 112 2.22 -5.78 6.17
C PHE A 112 1.15 -5.54 5.11
N PHE A 113 1.24 -4.41 4.43
CA PHE A 113 0.51 -4.21 3.18
C PHE A 113 1.24 -4.87 2.02
N TYR A 114 0.50 -5.48 1.10
CA TYR A 114 1.03 -6.00 -0.14
C TYR A 114 0.05 -5.79 -1.29
N SER A 115 0.58 -5.76 -2.50
CA SER A 115 -0.18 -5.65 -3.75
C SER A 115 0.12 -6.88 -4.60
N TYR A 116 -0.87 -7.34 -5.35
CA TYR A 116 -0.71 -8.44 -6.30
C TYR A 116 -1.41 -8.06 -7.61
N PRO A 117 -0.73 -7.29 -8.48
CA PRO A 117 -1.40 -6.67 -9.62
C PRO A 117 -1.90 -7.67 -10.66
N ASN A 118 -1.26 -8.84 -10.75
CA ASN A 118 -1.69 -9.94 -11.64
C ASN A 118 -3.11 -10.46 -11.31
N ALA A 119 -3.51 -10.50 -10.03
CA ALA A 119 -4.91 -10.81 -9.66
C ALA A 119 -5.76 -9.55 -9.46
N GLN A 120 -5.27 -8.39 -9.92
CA GLN A 120 -5.91 -7.09 -9.77
C GLN A 120 -6.29 -6.77 -8.33
N GLY A 121 -5.38 -7.05 -7.39
CA GLY A 121 -5.71 -6.98 -5.98
C GLY A 121 -4.59 -6.51 -5.07
N LEU A 122 -4.94 -6.47 -3.79
CA LEU A 122 -4.11 -6.04 -2.68
C LEU A 122 -4.52 -6.77 -1.40
N GLY A 123 -3.72 -6.65 -0.35
CA GLY A 123 -4.07 -7.27 0.91
C GLY A 123 -3.19 -6.85 2.07
N LEU A 124 -3.54 -7.40 3.22
CA LEU A 124 -2.86 -7.25 4.49
C LEU A 124 -2.41 -8.63 4.98
N ILE A 125 -1.17 -8.71 5.42
CA ILE A 125 -0.61 -9.92 6.02
C ILE A 125 -0.40 -9.64 7.51
N LEU A 126 -0.92 -10.53 8.36
CA LEU A 126 -0.56 -10.64 9.76
C LEU A 126 0.37 -11.84 9.93
N GLU A 127 1.63 -11.59 10.26
CA GLU A 127 2.66 -12.62 10.42
C GLU A 127 3.06 -12.73 11.90
N PRO A 128 3.15 -13.94 12.49
CA PRO A 128 3.65 -14.10 13.84
C PRO A 128 5.10 -13.60 13.98
N ILE A 129 5.41 -12.92 15.08
CA ILE A 129 6.78 -12.42 15.35
C ILE A 129 7.77 -13.58 15.41
N SER A 130 7.35 -14.70 16.02
CA SER A 130 8.16 -15.91 16.20
C SER A 130 8.62 -16.55 14.90
N VAL A 131 8.07 -16.20 13.73
CA VAL A 131 8.43 -16.83 12.45
C VAL A 131 9.24 -15.92 11.53
N GLN A 132 9.51 -14.66 11.91
CA GLN A 132 10.19 -13.69 11.03
C GLN A 132 11.60 -14.11 10.63
N HIS A 133 12.29 -14.87 11.49
CA HIS A 133 13.63 -15.39 11.24
C HIS A 133 13.65 -16.54 10.21
N LEU A 134 12.49 -17.13 9.88
CA LEU A 134 12.39 -18.24 8.95
C LEU A 134 12.47 -17.78 7.49
N LYS A 135 12.80 -18.71 6.59
CA LYS A 135 12.71 -18.48 5.14
C LYS A 135 11.26 -18.19 4.71
N MET A 136 11.09 -17.42 3.62
CA MET A 136 9.78 -16.95 3.14
C MET A 136 8.76 -18.08 2.92
N SER A 137 9.19 -19.24 2.42
CA SER A 137 8.31 -20.40 2.20
C SER A 137 7.71 -20.95 3.50
N LYS A 138 8.50 -20.99 4.59
CA LYS A 138 8.03 -21.40 5.92
C LYS A 138 7.16 -20.31 6.56
N ARG A 139 7.54 -19.04 6.40
CA ARG A 139 6.75 -17.88 6.86
C ARG A 139 5.35 -17.86 6.25
N ALA A 140 5.24 -18.05 4.94
CA ALA A 140 3.97 -18.04 4.22
C ALA A 140 2.93 -19.01 4.80
N LYS A 141 3.34 -20.18 5.28
CA LYS A 141 2.45 -21.17 5.90
C LYS A 141 1.87 -20.72 7.26
N ARG A 142 2.41 -19.66 7.85
CA ARG A 142 2.03 -19.14 9.17
C ARG A 142 1.38 -17.74 9.09
N GLN A 143 1.34 -17.15 7.91
CA GLN A 143 0.74 -15.84 7.67
C GLN A 143 -0.78 -15.94 7.64
N ILE A 144 -1.46 -15.03 8.33
CA ILE A 144 -2.89 -14.77 8.09
C ILE A 144 -2.95 -13.68 7.02
N ARG A 145 -3.76 -13.86 5.98
CA ARG A 145 -3.86 -12.92 4.87
C ARG A 145 -5.29 -12.47 4.69
N LEU A 146 -5.50 -11.16 4.71
CA LEU A 146 -6.75 -10.52 4.32
C LEU A 146 -6.53 -9.88 2.96
N ASP A 147 -7.18 -10.43 1.96
CA ASP A 147 -6.88 -10.16 0.57
C ASP A 147 -8.13 -9.64 -0.13
N TRP A 148 -7.96 -8.71 -1.04
CA TRP A 148 -9.01 -8.20 -1.91
C TRP A 148 -8.50 -8.26 -3.34
N HIS A 149 -9.04 -9.19 -4.11
CA HIS A 149 -8.61 -9.40 -5.49
C HIS A 149 -9.72 -10.06 -6.31
N ARG A 150 -9.48 -10.17 -7.61
CA ARG A 150 -10.45 -10.65 -8.58
C ARG A 150 -10.60 -12.16 -8.55
N PHE A 151 -11.84 -12.62 -8.54
CA PHE A 151 -12.24 -14.02 -8.65
C PHE A 151 -13.15 -14.21 -9.85
N SER A 152 -12.96 -15.31 -10.57
CA SER A 152 -13.93 -15.78 -11.57
C SER A 152 -15.01 -16.60 -10.86
N VAL A 153 -16.21 -16.05 -10.76
CA VAL A 153 -17.37 -16.66 -10.13
C VAL A 153 -18.29 -17.18 -11.21
N ASN A 154 -18.51 -18.50 -11.23
CA ASN A 154 -19.44 -19.09 -12.17
C ASN A 154 -20.89 -18.81 -11.74
N VAL A 155 -21.60 -18.06 -12.59
CA VAL A 155 -23.01 -17.65 -12.40
C VAL A 155 -23.96 -18.34 -13.36
N GLY A 156 -23.47 -19.24 -14.21
CA GLY A 156 -24.32 -20.07 -15.04
C GLY A 156 -25.09 -21.12 -14.23
N ASN A 157 -26.14 -21.64 -14.86
CA ASN A 157 -27.00 -22.63 -14.25
C ASN A 157 -26.21 -23.89 -13.88
N VAL A 158 -26.59 -24.48 -12.75
CA VAL A 158 -26.10 -25.81 -12.37
C VAL A 158 -26.75 -26.82 -13.32
N GLY A 159 -25.94 -27.44 -14.15
CA GLY A 159 -26.34 -28.52 -15.05
C GLY A 159 -26.82 -29.74 -14.27
N ARG A 160 -27.47 -30.66 -14.98
CA ARG A 160 -28.02 -31.91 -14.42
C ARG A 160 -26.94 -32.81 -13.81
N ASP A 161 -25.71 -32.67 -14.29
CA ASP A 161 -24.48 -33.32 -13.83
C ASP A 161 -23.83 -32.63 -12.61
N GLY A 162 -24.44 -31.56 -12.10
CA GLY A 162 -23.93 -30.76 -10.99
C GLY A 162 -22.85 -29.75 -11.39
N TYR A 163 -22.47 -29.68 -12.67
CA TYR A 163 -21.49 -28.72 -13.17
C TYR A 163 -22.15 -27.38 -13.47
N ARG A 164 -21.54 -26.28 -13.04
CA ARG A 164 -21.96 -24.96 -13.50
C ARG A 164 -21.35 -24.72 -14.88
N HIS A 165 -22.18 -24.59 -15.90
CA HIS A 165 -21.73 -24.19 -17.23
C HIS A 165 -21.51 -22.67 -17.25
N PRO A 166 -20.76 -22.12 -18.22
CA PRO A 166 -20.69 -20.68 -18.44
C PRO A 166 -22.09 -20.03 -18.43
N PRO A 167 -22.22 -18.74 -18.08
CA PRO A 167 -21.15 -17.75 -17.95
C PRO A 167 -20.48 -17.66 -16.56
N SER A 168 -19.24 -17.17 -16.55
CA SER A 168 -18.55 -16.70 -15.33
C SER A 168 -18.43 -15.19 -15.35
N VAL A 169 -18.59 -14.56 -14.18
CA VAL A 169 -18.34 -13.13 -13.98
C VAL A 169 -17.11 -12.94 -13.12
N GLU A 170 -16.33 -11.91 -13.42
CA GLU A 170 -15.18 -11.54 -12.59
C GLU A 170 -15.61 -10.53 -11.52
N LEU A 171 -15.37 -10.86 -10.25
CA LEU A 171 -15.73 -10.02 -9.10
C LEU A 171 -14.55 -9.85 -8.16
N ASN A 172 -14.32 -8.62 -7.69
CA ASN A 172 -13.31 -8.36 -6.66
C ASN A 172 -13.93 -8.60 -5.29
N LEU A 173 -13.45 -9.61 -4.57
CA LEU A 173 -14.04 -10.03 -3.29
C LEU A 173 -12.97 -10.05 -2.20
N PRO A 174 -13.32 -9.69 -0.95
CA PRO A 174 -12.42 -9.90 0.18
C PRO A 174 -12.35 -11.39 0.51
N HIS A 175 -11.18 -11.89 0.88
CA HIS A 175 -11.01 -13.24 1.39
C HIS A 175 -9.97 -13.30 2.51
N LEU A 176 -10.14 -14.27 3.40
CA LEU A 176 -9.24 -14.53 4.52
C LEU A 176 -8.57 -15.89 4.34
N ASP A 177 -7.25 -15.90 4.23
CA ASP A 177 -6.44 -17.13 4.18
C ASP A 177 -5.72 -17.34 5.52
N VAL A 178 -5.89 -18.53 6.09
CA VAL A 178 -5.22 -18.98 7.32
C VAL A 178 -4.58 -20.36 7.06
N PRO A 179 -3.44 -20.40 6.33
CA PRO A 179 -2.83 -21.64 5.86
C PRO A 179 -2.47 -22.60 7.00
N ALA A 180 -2.10 -22.08 8.17
CA ALA A 180 -1.76 -22.89 9.35
C ALA A 180 -2.90 -23.77 9.86
N LYS A 181 -4.16 -23.37 9.61
CA LYS A 181 -5.36 -24.14 9.97
C LYS A 181 -5.91 -24.93 8.78
N GLY A 182 -5.26 -24.86 7.61
CA GLY A 182 -5.81 -25.34 6.35
C GLY A 182 -7.07 -24.59 5.91
N TRP A 183 -7.42 -23.49 6.58
CA TRP A 183 -8.61 -22.70 6.29
C TRP A 183 -8.31 -21.77 5.13
N LYS A 184 -8.87 -22.10 3.96
CA LYS A 184 -9.00 -21.19 2.84
C LYS A 184 -10.45 -20.73 2.82
N HIS A 185 -10.72 -19.48 3.19
CA HIS A 185 -12.09 -18.98 3.08
C HIS A 185 -12.49 -18.82 1.62
N TRP A 186 -13.80 -18.83 1.36
CA TRP A 186 -14.42 -18.69 0.05
C TRP A 186 -13.86 -17.50 -0.76
N PRO A 187 -13.75 -17.59 -2.10
CA PRO A 187 -14.14 -18.70 -2.97
C PRO A 187 -12.96 -19.62 -3.33
N TRP A 188 -12.68 -20.61 -2.48
CA TRP A 188 -11.83 -21.74 -2.83
C TRP A 188 -12.60 -23.05 -2.61
N ARG A 189 -13.52 -23.40 -3.51
CA ARG A 189 -13.70 -24.83 -3.76
C ARG A 189 -12.45 -25.25 -4.52
N ARG A 190 -11.53 -25.97 -3.85
CA ARG A 190 -10.63 -26.84 -4.60
C ARG A 190 -11.55 -27.70 -5.45
N ARG A 191 -11.45 -27.62 -6.79
CA ARG A 191 -11.82 -28.79 -7.57
C ARG A 191 -10.98 -29.91 -6.96
N HIS A 192 -11.61 -30.90 -6.35
CA HIS A 192 -10.99 -32.21 -6.43
C HIS A 192 -10.82 -32.41 -7.93
N ALA A 193 -9.58 -32.41 -8.41
CA ALA A 193 -9.33 -33.03 -9.70
C ALA A 193 -9.90 -34.44 -9.52
N GLY A 194 -11.03 -34.72 -10.17
CA GLY A 194 -11.52 -36.08 -10.25
C GLY A 194 -10.39 -36.93 -10.83
N PRO A 195 -10.29 -38.21 -10.47
CA PRO A 195 -9.27 -39.10 -11.01
C PRO A 195 -9.61 -39.40 -12.48
N TRP A 196 -9.12 -38.60 -13.42
CA TRP A 196 -9.21 -38.80 -14.88
C TRP A 196 -8.12 -37.90 -15.52
N GLN A 197 -7.20 -38.31 -16.40
CA GLN A 197 -6.94 -39.52 -17.17
C GLN A 197 -5.46 -39.47 -17.58
N ASP A 198 -4.63 -40.39 -17.06
CA ASP A 198 -3.39 -40.80 -17.72
C ASP A 198 -3.74 -41.95 -18.67
N GLU A 199 -4.44 -41.67 -19.77
CA GLU A 199 -4.72 -42.66 -20.82
C GLU A 199 -5.06 -41.93 -22.11
N GLN A 200 -4.04 -41.40 -22.81
CA GLN A 200 -3.99 -41.30 -24.28
C GLN A 200 -2.52 -41.14 -24.72
N GLU A 201 -1.75 -42.23 -24.58
CA GLU A 201 -0.66 -42.52 -25.51
C GLU A 201 -0.95 -43.91 -26.10
N GLY A 202 -1.40 -43.91 -27.35
CA GLY A 202 -1.61 -45.06 -28.21
C GLY A 202 -1.56 -44.57 -29.66
#